data_AF-A0A4U1F3W7-F1
#
_entry.id   AF-A0A4U1F3W7-F1
#
_cell.length_a   1.000
_cell.length_b   1.000
_cell.length_c   1.000
_cell.angle_alpha   90.00
_cell.angle_beta   90.00
_cell.angle_gamma   90.00
#
_symmetry.space_group_name_H-M   'P 1'
#
loop_
_entity.id
_entity.type
_entity.pdbx_description
1 polymer ?
#
loop_
_entity_poly.entity_id
_entity_poly.type
_entity_poly.pdbx_seq_one_letter_code
_entity_poly.pdbx_strand_id
1 'polypeptide(L)'
;VVSVAEYHRRIDALNTEELRTLCRRLQITTREDINSKQVTPVKADLESESFRPNLSDPSELLLPDQIEKLTKHLPPRTIGYPWTLVYGTGKHGTSLKTLYRTMTGLDTPVLMVIKDSDGQ
;
A
#
# COMPACT_ATOMS: atom_id res chain seq x y z
N VAL A 1 -35.06 -24.62 -5.48
CA VAL A 1 -34.37 -24.94 -6.76
C VAL A 1 -34.56 -23.75 -7.67
N VAL A 2 -33.47 -23.13 -8.12
CA VAL A 2 -33.55 -21.95 -9.00
C VAL A 2 -33.91 -22.42 -10.42
N SER A 3 -34.72 -21.69 -11.17
CA SER A 3 -35.07 -22.09 -12.53
C SER A 3 -33.83 -22.07 -13.44
N VAL A 4 -33.81 -22.93 -14.46
CA VAL A 4 -32.70 -23.02 -15.43
C VAL A 4 -32.41 -21.67 -16.10
N ALA A 5 -33.46 -20.90 -16.42
CA ALA A 5 -33.32 -19.56 -17.00
C ALA A 5 -32.62 -18.59 -16.04
N GLU A 6 -32.93 -18.67 -14.75
CA GLU A 6 -32.32 -17.83 -13.72
C GLU A 6 -30.86 -18.24 -13.43
N TYR A 7 -30.52 -19.52 -13.58
CA TYR A 7 -29.13 -20.00 -13.52
C TYR A 7 -28.29 -19.43 -14.68
N HIS A 8 -28.79 -19.50 -15.91
CA HIS A 8 -28.08 -18.92 -17.07
C HIS A 8 -27.92 -17.40 -16.96
N ARG A 9 -28.96 -16.68 -16.53
CA ARG A 9 -28.85 -15.22 -16.29
C ARG A 9 -27.74 -14.86 -15.31
N ARG A 10 -27.54 -15.65 -14.26
CA ARG A 10 -26.48 -15.42 -13.27
C ARG A 10 -25.08 -15.67 -13.85
N ILE A 11 -24.95 -16.68 -14.70
CA ILE A 11 -23.70 -16.95 -15.42
C ILE A 11 -23.39 -15.80 -16.37
N ASP A 12 -24.37 -15.35 -17.16
CA ASP A 12 -24.17 -14.26 -18.12
C ASP A 12 -23.84 -12.94 -17.42
N ALA A 13 -24.46 -12.66 -16.27
CA ALA A 13 -24.13 -11.50 -15.44
C ALA A 13 -22.68 -11.54 -14.94
N LEU A 14 -22.18 -12.71 -14.52
CA LEU A 14 -20.77 -12.92 -14.14
C LEU A 14 -19.81 -12.88 -15.33
N ASN A 15 -20.32 -12.90 -16.56
CA ASN A 15 -19.52 -12.93 -17.78
C ASN A 15 -19.66 -11.65 -18.63
N THR A 16 -20.17 -10.59 -18.01
CA THR A 16 -20.36 -9.28 -18.65
C THR A 16 -19.04 -8.64 -19.07
N GLU A 17 -19.07 -7.92 -20.19
CA GLU A 17 -17.87 -7.26 -20.72
C GLU A 17 -17.38 -6.13 -19.82
N GLU A 18 -18.27 -5.50 -19.06
CA GLU A 18 -17.93 -4.50 -18.04
C GLU A 18 -17.06 -5.11 -16.94
N LEU A 19 -17.45 -6.28 -16.43
CA LEU A 19 -16.69 -6.99 -15.39
C LEU A 19 -15.34 -7.45 -15.94
N ARG A 20 -15.29 -8.00 -17.16
CA ARG A 20 -14.02 -8.38 -17.80
C ARG A 20 -13.10 -7.19 -18.04
N THR A 21 -13.66 -6.06 -18.47
CA THR A 21 -12.92 -4.81 -18.66
C THR A 21 -12.37 -4.30 -17.33
N LEU A 22 -13.16 -4.37 -16.27
CA LEU A 22 -12.74 -3.99 -14.93
C LEU A 22 -11.63 -4.93 -14.40
N CYS A 23 -11.76 -6.24 -14.60
CA CYS A 23 -10.71 -7.21 -14.26
C CYS A 23 -9.41 -6.94 -15.01
N ARG A 24 -9.44 -6.64 -16.32
CA ARG A 24 -8.25 -6.24 -17.09
C ARG A 24 -7.62 -4.96 -16.56
N ARG A 25 -8.45 -3.96 -16.23
CA ARG A 25 -8.00 -2.66 -15.71
C ARG A 25 -7.38 -2.75 -14.32
N LEU A 26 -7.87 -3.68 -13.50
CA LEU A 26 -7.36 -3.98 -12.15
C LEU A 26 -6.35 -5.14 -12.13
N GLN A 27 -5.97 -5.69 -13.29
CA GLN A 27 -5.04 -6.83 -13.43
C GLN A 27 -5.45 -8.08 -12.63
N ILE A 28 -6.74 -8.28 -12.43
CA ILE A 28 -7.29 -9.46 -11.74
C ILE A 28 -7.25 -10.64 -12.73
N THR A 29 -6.36 -11.60 -12.49
CA THR A 29 -6.27 -12.81 -13.32
C THR A 29 -7.32 -13.83 -12.87
N THR A 30 -8.14 -14.31 -13.81
CA THR A 30 -9.10 -15.39 -13.54
C THR A 30 -8.49 -16.74 -13.88
N ARG A 31 -9.05 -17.82 -13.33
CA ARG A 31 -8.56 -19.19 -13.57
C ARG A 31 -8.61 -19.64 -15.03
N GLU A 32 -9.47 -19.01 -15.83
CA GLU A 32 -9.64 -19.31 -17.26
C GLU A 32 -8.53 -18.66 -18.11
N ASP A 33 -8.03 -17.50 -17.68
CA ASP A 33 -6.95 -16.76 -18.36
C ASP A 33 -5.59 -17.50 -18.33
N ILE A 34 -5.40 -18.39 -17.35
CA ILE A 34 -4.15 -19.14 -17.15
C ILE A 34 -3.94 -20.24 -18.21
N ASN A 35 -5.03 -20.75 -18.81
CA ASN A 35 -4.96 -21.88 -19.73
C ASN A 35 -4.68 -21.46 -21.19
N SER A 36 -4.94 -20.20 -21.56
CA SER A 36 -4.90 -19.80 -22.97
C SER A 36 -3.64 -19.04 -23.41
N LYS A 37 -2.68 -18.73 -22.53
CA LYS A 37 -1.45 -18.02 -22.92
C LYS A 37 -0.20 -18.55 -22.22
N GLN A 38 0.62 -19.28 -22.99
CA GLN A 38 2.03 -19.48 -22.68
C GLN A 38 2.76 -18.13 -22.63
N VAL A 39 3.45 -17.91 -21.52
CA VAL A 39 4.64 -17.05 -21.34
C VAL A 39 4.48 -15.56 -21.65
N THR A 40 4.28 -14.78 -20.59
CA THR A 40 5.30 -13.80 -20.13
C THR A 40 4.95 -13.44 -18.69
N PRO A 41 5.84 -13.64 -17.71
CA PRO A 41 5.63 -13.07 -16.38
C PRO A 41 5.80 -11.57 -16.54
N VAL A 42 4.69 -10.85 -16.68
CA VAL A 42 4.65 -9.40 -16.43
C VAL A 42 4.91 -9.25 -14.93
N LYS A 43 6.19 -9.33 -14.59
CA LYS A 43 6.72 -9.18 -13.24
C LYS A 43 6.23 -7.84 -12.72
N ALA A 44 5.43 -7.87 -11.65
CA ALA A 44 5.58 -7.07 -10.43
C ALA A 44 5.85 -5.54 -10.52
N ASP A 45 5.74 -4.91 -11.69
CA ASP A 45 6.19 -3.53 -11.90
C ASP A 45 5.05 -2.53 -11.73
N LEU A 46 3.79 -2.94 -11.96
CA LEU A 46 2.62 -2.06 -11.84
C LEU A 46 2.02 -2.02 -10.41
N GLU A 47 2.31 -3.00 -9.56
CA GLU A 47 2.05 -2.90 -8.10
C GLU A 47 2.97 -1.87 -7.44
N SER A 48 4.18 -1.68 -7.99
CA SER A 48 5.21 -0.85 -7.35
C SER A 48 4.83 0.64 -7.31
N GLU A 49 4.02 1.14 -8.25
CA GLU A 49 3.58 2.55 -8.24
C GLU A 49 2.36 2.82 -7.35
N SER A 50 1.45 1.84 -7.21
CA SER A 50 0.20 2.01 -6.46
C SER A 50 0.37 1.94 -4.94
N PHE A 51 1.51 1.43 -4.48
CA PHE A 51 1.85 1.30 -3.05
C PHE A 51 3.05 2.14 -2.63
N ARG A 52 3.48 3.12 -3.45
CA ARG A 52 4.58 3.99 -3.03
C ARG A 52 4.19 4.76 -1.77
N PRO A 53 5.02 4.75 -0.73
CA PRO A 53 4.79 5.54 0.48
C PRO A 53 4.76 7.01 0.09
N ASN A 54 3.60 7.65 0.25
CA ASN A 54 3.46 9.08 0.02
C ASN A 54 3.88 9.82 1.29
N LEU A 55 5.00 10.55 1.28
CA LEU A 55 5.35 11.41 2.40
C LEU A 55 4.73 12.79 2.22
N SER A 56 4.11 13.32 3.28
CA SER A 56 3.61 14.70 3.29
C SER A 56 4.74 15.71 3.08
N ASP A 57 5.91 15.42 3.65
CA ASP A 57 7.14 16.20 3.52
C ASP A 57 8.33 15.26 3.29
N PRO A 58 9.38 15.69 2.57
CA PRO A 58 10.61 14.90 2.42
C PRO A 58 11.21 14.51 3.77
N SER A 59 11.73 13.29 3.88
CA SER A 59 12.46 12.85 5.07
C SER A 59 13.88 13.41 5.08
N GLU A 60 14.31 13.95 6.22
CA GLU A 60 15.71 14.37 6.45
C GLU A 60 16.62 13.20 6.82
N LEU A 61 16.05 12.04 7.21
CA LEU A 61 16.80 10.88 7.70
C LEU A 61 16.80 9.72 6.72
N LEU A 62 15.66 9.44 6.09
CA LEU A 62 15.49 8.27 5.23
C LEU A 62 15.68 8.62 3.76
N LEU A 63 16.46 7.79 3.06
CA LEU A 63 16.58 7.83 1.61
C LEU A 63 15.37 7.13 0.95
N PRO A 64 15.01 7.49 -0.31
CA PRO A 64 13.89 6.87 -1.02
C PRO A 64 13.91 5.34 -1.00
N ASP A 65 15.05 4.72 -1.27
CA ASP A 65 15.21 3.25 -1.26
C ASP A 65 14.94 2.62 0.12
N GLN A 66 15.25 3.34 1.21
CA GLN A 66 14.96 2.87 2.56
C GLN A 66 13.47 2.96 2.86
N ILE A 67 12.80 4.01 2.40
CA ILE A 67 11.36 4.19 2.57
C ILE A 67 10.61 3.08 1.81
N GLU A 68 11.03 2.74 0.59
CA GLU A 68 10.47 1.61 -0.17
C GLU A 68 10.66 0.28 0.56
N LYS A 69 11.85 0.02 1.13
CA LYS A 69 12.11 -1.18 1.92
C LYS A 69 11.25 -1.25 3.19
N LEU A 70 11.09 -0.13 3.90
CA LEU A 70 10.27 -0.07 5.11
C LEU A 70 8.80 -0.32 4.83
N THR A 71 8.28 0.24 3.74
CA THR A 71 6.85 0.14 3.36
C THR A 71 6.39 -1.31 3.22
N LYS A 72 7.26 -2.19 2.72
CA LYS A 72 6.99 -3.64 2.58
C LYS A 72 6.78 -4.38 3.90
N HIS A 73 7.24 -3.79 5.01
CA HIS A 73 7.18 -4.40 6.34
C HIS A 73 6.15 -3.73 7.26
N LEU A 74 5.50 -2.65 6.80
CA LEU A 74 4.48 -1.99 7.59
C LEU A 74 3.17 -2.78 7.58
N PRO A 75 2.37 -2.68 8.66
CA PRO A 75 1.05 -3.31 8.70
C PRO A 75 0.17 -2.87 7.52
N PRO A 76 -0.64 -3.77 6.91
CA PRO A 76 -1.49 -3.40 5.77
C PRO A 76 -2.42 -2.21 6.02
N ARG A 77 -2.80 -1.96 7.28
CA ARG A 77 -3.61 -0.81 7.69
C ARG A 77 -2.95 0.56 7.45
N THR A 78 -1.65 0.61 7.15
CA THR A 78 -0.94 1.87 6.84
C THR A 78 -0.87 2.15 5.35
N ILE A 79 -1.30 1.22 4.49
CA ILE A 79 -1.28 1.39 3.04
C ILE A 79 -2.26 2.48 2.63
N GLY A 80 -1.84 3.37 1.73
CA GLY A 80 -2.65 4.48 1.22
C GLY A 80 -2.74 5.70 2.14
N TYR A 81 -2.19 5.63 3.36
CA TYR A 81 -2.08 6.78 4.26
C TYR A 81 -0.74 7.49 4.08
N PRO A 82 -0.73 8.84 3.96
CA PRO A 82 0.52 9.57 3.85
C PRO A 82 1.31 9.50 5.16
N TRP A 83 2.64 9.46 5.04
CA TRP A 83 3.54 9.53 6.17
C TRP A 83 3.78 11.00 6.50
N THR A 84 3.35 11.41 7.68
CA THR A 84 3.51 12.79 8.17
C THR A 84 4.51 12.81 9.32
N LEU A 85 5.43 13.79 9.30
CA LEU A 85 6.36 13.98 10.41
C LEU A 85 5.62 14.52 11.63
N VAL A 86 5.38 13.65 12.61
CA VAL A 86 4.77 14.03 13.90
C VAL A 86 5.77 14.73 14.81
N TYR A 87 7.01 14.22 14.88
CA TYR A 87 8.04 14.73 15.76
C TYR A 87 9.43 14.51 15.15
N GLY A 88 10.22 15.58 15.09
CA GLY A 88 11.65 15.55 14.78
C GLY A 88 12.44 16.41 15.76
N THR A 89 13.61 15.93 16.19
CA THR A 89 14.44 16.61 17.19
C THR A 89 14.99 17.95 16.72
N GLY A 90 15.23 18.11 15.41
CA GLY A 90 15.59 19.40 14.80
C GLY A 90 14.48 20.46 14.88
N LYS A 91 13.20 20.04 14.90
CA LYS A 91 12.04 20.94 14.93
C LYS A 91 11.46 21.15 16.33
N HIS A 92 11.53 20.15 17.21
CA HIS A 92 10.82 20.15 18.50
C HIS A 92 11.75 20.00 19.72
N GLY A 93 13.07 19.86 19.50
CA GLY A 93 14.06 19.63 20.54
C GLY A 93 14.22 18.15 20.92
N THR A 94 15.01 17.86 21.95
CA THR A 94 15.40 16.49 22.35
C THR A 94 14.69 16.00 23.61
N SER A 95 13.78 16.81 24.17
CA SER A 95 13.09 16.48 25.42
C SER A 95 12.06 15.38 25.23
N LEU A 96 12.22 14.30 25.98
CA LEU A 96 11.25 13.19 26.01
C LEU A 96 9.86 13.64 26.49
N LYS A 97 9.80 14.66 27.37
CA LYS A 97 8.53 15.28 27.78
C LYS A 97 7.80 15.90 26.60
N THR A 98 8.52 16.55 25.69
CA THR A 98 7.92 17.13 24.48
C THR A 98 7.44 16.02 23.54
N LEU A 99 8.23 14.96 23.35
CA LEU A 99 7.82 13.79 22.56
C LEU A 99 6.49 13.20 23.05
N TYR A 100 6.38 12.88 24.34
CA TYR A 100 5.17 12.31 24.91
C TYR A 100 3.97 13.24 24.81
N ARG A 101 4.17 14.56 24.99
CA ARG A 101 3.09 15.54 24.80
C ARG A 101 2.61 15.62 23.35
N THR A 102 3.53 15.57 22.39
CA THR A 102 3.18 15.55 20.96
C THR A 102 2.46 14.27 20.56
N MET A 103 2.83 13.14 21.17
CA MET A 103 2.19 11.84 20.91
C MET A 103 0.83 11.66 21.60
N THR A 104 0.47 12.55 22.52
CA THR A 104 -0.80 12.47 23.24
C THR A 104 -1.97 12.68 22.27
N GLY A 105 -2.87 11.69 22.19
CA GLY A 105 -4.06 11.75 21.33
C GLY A 105 -3.86 11.21 19.91
N LEU A 106 -2.69 10.65 19.58
CA LEU A 106 -2.50 9.91 18.34
C LEU A 106 -3.12 8.50 18.47
N ASP A 107 -4.11 8.21 17.62
CA ASP A 107 -4.76 6.89 17.51
C ASP A 107 -4.26 6.10 16.28
N THR A 108 -3.08 6.46 15.76
CA THR A 108 -2.47 5.87 14.57
C THR A 108 -1.12 5.24 14.90
N PRO A 109 -0.66 4.21 14.15
CA PRO A 109 0.68 3.67 14.34
C PRO A 109 1.73 4.74 14.05
N VAL A 110 2.76 4.81 14.91
CA VAL A 110 3.89 5.73 14.75
C VAL A 110 5.14 4.94 14.39
N LEU A 111 5.81 5.37 13.31
CA LEU A 111 7.14 4.88 12.94
C LEU A 111 8.20 5.76 13.61
N MET A 112 9.02 5.18 14.48
CA MET A 112 10.16 5.87 15.10
C MET A 112 11.43 5.57 14.32
N VAL A 113 12.10 6.61 13.84
CA VAL A 113 13.37 6.52 13.11
C VAL A 113 14.45 7.19 13.96
N ILE A 114 15.54 6.47 14.20
CA ILE A 114 16.70 6.95 14.96
C ILE A 114 17.89 6.87 14.03
N LYS A 115 18.60 7.98 13.89
CA LYS A 115 19.91 8.02 13.23
C LYS A 115 20.96 8.20 14.29
N ASP A 116 21.88 7.25 14.39
CA ASP A 116 22.97 7.33 15.36
C ASP A 116 24.05 8.35 14.93
N SER A 117 24.94 8.73 15.83
CA SER A 117 26.08 9.61 15.52
C SER A 117 27.01 9.04 14.45
N ASP A 118 27.04 7.72 14.32
CA ASP A 118 27.80 7.02 13.29
C ASP A 118 27.12 7.05 11.91
N GLY A 119 25.95 7.69 11.81
CA GLY A 119 25.20 7.85 10.57
C GLY A 119 24.39 6.61 10.15
N GLN A 120 24.25 5.63 11.04
CA GLN A 120 23.43 4.42 10.86
C GLN A 120 21.95 4.69 11.15
#